data_AF-A0A953SH85-F1
#
_entry.id   AF-A0A953SH85-F1
#
_cell.length_a   1.000
_cell.length_b   1.000
_cell.length_c   1.000
_cell.angle_alpha   90.00
_cell.angle_beta   90.00
_cell.angle_gamma   90.00
#
_symmetry.space_group_name_H-M   'P 1'
#
loop_
_entity.id
_entity.type
_entity.pdbx_description
1 polymer ?
#
loop_
_entity_poly.entity_id
_entity_poly.type
_entity_poly.pdbx_seq_one_letter_code
_entity_poly.pdbx_strand_id
1 'polypeptide(L)'
;MIRTTVVTVAGLAAIANAGIFSFASDSSDQHWTLLGDPHGGHYALEDGTPTGSLMDLFIDDHNGVLDPLVFRVDFNAHLDIDYASSSPIGGGKFLHTYHIEGDAGWYTAAGPVLEMTVDGGLLTIVGDEFSWDTAGSIFGADTWAGVQYTSYVDAPDYGMYEGMSVGPQDFSFSLTALNASGTIPYDWSMPGTALDPQTMLPVDEIYAEVSFSGSARFIPAPGSMALLGLGGMLSARRRR
;
A
#
# COMPACT_ATOMS: atom_id res chain seq x y z
N MET A 1 -22.84 -34.81 -47.82
CA MET A 1 -23.43 -33.72 -47.02
C MET A 1 -22.53 -33.54 -45.80
N ILE A 2 -21.55 -32.63 -45.88
CA ILE A 2 -20.48 -32.46 -44.87
C ILE A 2 -20.99 -31.44 -43.85
N ARG A 3 -21.15 -31.85 -42.59
CA ARG A 3 -21.55 -30.98 -41.48
C ARG A 3 -20.33 -30.20 -41.00
N THR A 4 -20.30 -28.90 -41.27
CA THR A 4 -19.29 -27.97 -40.76
C THR A 4 -19.61 -27.64 -39.30
N THR A 5 -18.94 -28.28 -38.35
CA THR A 5 -19.06 -27.92 -36.93
C THR A 5 -18.12 -26.74 -36.65
N VAL A 6 -18.67 -25.53 -36.61
CA VAL A 6 -17.97 -24.34 -36.12
C VAL A 6 -17.88 -24.47 -34.60
N VAL A 7 -16.72 -24.88 -34.10
CA VAL A 7 -16.40 -24.73 -32.66
C VAL A 7 -15.90 -23.30 -32.47
N THR A 8 -16.74 -22.49 -31.83
CA THR A 8 -16.41 -21.14 -31.36
C THR A 8 -15.44 -21.27 -30.20
N VAL A 9 -14.19 -20.84 -30.41
CA VAL A 9 -13.27 -20.61 -29.28
C VAL A 9 -13.74 -19.30 -28.67
N ALA A 10 -14.59 -19.39 -27.65
CA ALA A 10 -14.92 -18.23 -26.82
C ALA A 10 -13.64 -17.82 -26.11
N GLY A 11 -13.01 -16.74 -26.61
CA GLY A 11 -11.96 -16.06 -25.89
C GLY A 11 -12.58 -15.50 -24.62
N LEU A 12 -12.36 -16.16 -23.49
CA LEU A 12 -12.50 -15.56 -22.17
C LEU A 12 -11.40 -14.49 -22.08
N ALA A 13 -11.67 -13.32 -22.67
CA ALA A 13 -11.02 -12.11 -22.25
C ALA A 13 -11.54 -11.84 -20.83
N ALA A 14 -10.90 -12.45 -19.84
CA ALA A 14 -11.11 -12.08 -18.45
C ALA A 14 -10.79 -10.58 -18.37
N ILE A 15 -11.82 -9.79 -18.11
CA ILE A 15 -11.69 -8.36 -17.91
C ILE A 15 -10.98 -8.26 -16.56
N ALA A 16 -9.65 -8.09 -16.57
CA ALA A 16 -8.90 -7.90 -15.35
C ALA A 16 -9.23 -6.49 -14.84
N ASN A 17 -10.12 -6.44 -13.86
CA ASN A 17 -10.43 -5.22 -13.11
C ASN A 17 -9.26 -4.90 -12.18
N ALA A 18 -9.04 -3.62 -11.88
CA ALA A 18 -8.11 -3.23 -10.82
C ALA A 18 -8.74 -3.60 -9.47
N GLY A 19 -7.99 -4.28 -8.61
CA GLY A 19 -8.32 -4.42 -7.21
C GLY A 19 -8.01 -3.11 -6.50
N ILE A 20 -8.97 -2.64 -5.69
CA ILE A 20 -8.79 -1.51 -4.78
C ILE A 20 -8.68 -2.07 -3.37
N PHE A 21 -7.69 -1.58 -2.64
CA PHE A 21 -7.36 -1.97 -1.28
C PHE A 21 -7.51 -0.76 -0.38
N SER A 22 -8.09 -0.95 0.81
CA SER A 22 -8.05 0.08 1.83
C SER A 22 -8.11 -0.50 3.24
N PHE A 23 -7.54 0.24 4.18
CA PHE A 23 -7.84 0.08 5.60
C PHE A 23 -7.80 1.44 6.29
N ALA A 24 -8.56 1.57 7.37
CA ALA A 24 -8.56 2.76 8.21
C ALA A 24 -8.07 2.38 9.61
N SER A 25 -7.10 3.14 10.15
CA SER A 25 -6.62 2.90 11.51
C SER A 25 -7.57 3.36 12.61
N ASP A 26 -8.66 4.05 12.29
CA ASP A 26 -9.66 4.50 13.27
C ASP A 26 -10.34 3.34 14.03
N SER A 27 -10.04 2.09 13.64
CA SER A 27 -10.41 0.87 14.34
C SER A 27 -9.43 0.41 15.44
N SER A 28 -8.23 1.00 15.56
CA SER A 28 -7.25 0.76 16.63
C SER A 28 -7.40 1.84 17.70
N ASP A 29 -8.02 1.52 18.84
CA ASP A 29 -8.26 2.50 19.91
C ASP A 29 -7.16 2.54 20.99
N GLN A 30 -6.16 1.66 20.88
CA GLN A 30 -5.19 1.40 21.94
C GLN A 30 -3.73 1.43 21.51
N HIS A 31 -3.44 1.53 20.21
CA HIS A 31 -2.09 1.50 19.68
C HIS A 31 -1.94 2.43 18.47
N TRP A 32 -0.77 3.03 18.35
CA TRP A 32 -0.36 3.77 17.15
C TRP A 32 -0.19 2.80 15.99
N THR A 33 -0.58 3.23 14.79
CA THR A 33 -0.42 2.40 13.58
C THR A 33 1.00 2.49 13.03
N LEU A 34 1.64 3.64 13.17
CA LEU A 34 2.97 3.91 12.65
C LEU A 34 3.85 4.55 13.72
N LEU A 35 5.08 4.08 13.79
CA LEU A 35 6.18 4.67 14.55
C LEU A 35 7.23 5.19 13.59
N GLY A 36 8.14 6.03 14.06
CA GLY A 36 9.39 6.24 13.36
C GLY A 36 10.51 6.51 14.35
N ASP A 37 11.68 5.92 14.11
CA ASP A 37 12.83 5.96 15.02
C ASP A 37 14.10 6.35 14.25
N PRO A 38 14.95 7.24 14.79
CA PRO A 38 16.27 7.50 14.23
C PRO A 38 17.22 6.29 14.38
N HIS A 39 17.65 5.71 13.26
CA HIS A 39 18.62 4.61 13.21
C HIS A 39 19.99 5.05 12.69
N GLY A 40 20.86 5.55 13.58
CA GLY A 40 22.32 5.58 13.34
C GLY A 40 22.81 6.23 12.03
N GLY A 41 22.01 7.10 11.40
CA GLY A 41 22.30 7.74 10.11
C GLY A 41 21.14 7.75 9.10
N HIS A 42 20.08 6.98 9.32
CA HIS A 42 18.82 7.01 8.56
C HIS A 42 17.62 7.12 9.52
N TYR A 43 16.44 7.36 8.98
CA TYR A 43 15.19 7.41 9.73
C TYR A 43 14.18 6.50 9.04
N ALA A 44 13.62 5.54 9.77
CA ALA A 44 12.65 4.61 9.24
C ALA A 44 11.29 4.84 9.90
N LEU A 45 10.23 4.60 9.15
CA LEU A 45 8.86 4.50 9.63
C LEU A 45 8.48 3.02 9.70
N GLU A 46 8.03 2.57 10.85
CA GLU A 46 7.72 1.17 11.12
C GLU A 46 6.30 1.00 11.65
N ASP A 47 5.76 -0.22 11.63
CA ASP A 47 4.48 -0.49 12.29
C ASP A 47 4.54 -0.27 13.80
N GLY A 48 3.53 0.41 14.34
CA GLY A 48 3.37 0.64 15.79
C GLY A 48 2.46 -0.34 16.50
N THR A 49 1.88 -1.26 15.74
CA THR A 49 0.88 -2.21 16.24
C THR A 49 1.55 -3.40 16.89
N PRO A 50 1.30 -3.67 18.18
CA PRO A 50 1.81 -4.87 18.81
C PRO A 50 1.30 -6.11 18.08
N THR A 51 2.15 -7.13 17.93
CA THR A 51 1.79 -8.40 17.29
C THR A 51 0.45 -8.93 17.79
N GLY A 52 -0.47 -9.18 16.86
CA GLY A 52 -1.83 -9.64 17.17
C GLY A 52 -2.87 -8.52 17.41
N SER A 53 -2.48 -7.26 17.29
CA SER A 53 -3.40 -6.11 17.23
C SER A 53 -3.93 -5.97 15.81
N LEU A 54 -4.95 -6.78 15.51
CA LEU A 54 -5.42 -6.92 14.14
C LEU A 54 -6.24 -5.71 13.68
N MET A 55 -6.20 -5.43 12.38
CA MET A 55 -6.97 -4.41 11.65
C MET A 55 -7.78 -5.06 10.53
N ASP A 56 -8.76 -4.35 9.98
CA ASP A 56 -9.54 -4.86 8.84
C ASP A 56 -8.97 -4.29 7.52
N LEU A 57 -8.46 -5.18 6.66
CA LEU A 57 -8.13 -4.87 5.27
C LEU A 57 -9.35 -5.18 4.38
N PHE A 58 -9.76 -4.20 3.60
CA PHE A 58 -10.86 -4.31 2.65
C PHE A 58 -10.31 -4.46 1.23
N ILE A 59 -10.88 -5.40 0.46
CA ILE A 59 -10.69 -5.52 -0.99
C ILE A 59 -12.04 -5.24 -1.66
N ASP A 60 -12.03 -4.38 -2.69
CA ASP A 60 -13.24 -3.82 -3.31
C ASP A 60 -14.11 -3.13 -2.26
N ASP A 61 -13.63 -1.96 -1.82
CA ASP A 61 -14.17 -1.13 -0.73
C ASP A 61 -15.51 -0.45 -1.08
N HIS A 62 -16.49 -1.25 -1.52
CA HIS A 62 -17.80 -0.84 -2.02
C HIS A 62 -17.77 0.01 -3.30
N ASN A 63 -16.70 -0.07 -4.06
CA ASN A 63 -16.60 0.57 -5.37
C ASN A 63 -17.18 -0.30 -6.50
N GLY A 64 -17.42 -1.59 -6.24
CA GLY A 64 -18.05 -2.56 -7.14
C GLY A 64 -19.52 -2.90 -6.81
N VAL A 65 -20.03 -3.94 -7.49
CA VAL A 65 -21.36 -4.53 -7.25
C VAL A 65 -21.31 -5.63 -6.17
N LEU A 66 -20.10 -6.10 -5.86
CA LEU A 66 -19.86 -7.13 -4.86
C LEU A 66 -19.73 -6.52 -3.46
N ASP A 67 -20.05 -7.30 -2.44
CA ASP A 67 -19.75 -6.94 -1.05
C ASP A 67 -18.23 -7.01 -0.84
N PRO A 68 -17.61 -6.11 -0.05
CA PRO A 68 -16.16 -6.14 0.14
C PRO A 68 -15.67 -7.44 0.75
N LEU A 69 -14.49 -7.90 0.34
CA LEU A 69 -13.75 -8.90 1.11
C LEU A 69 -13.07 -8.22 2.28
N VAL A 70 -13.24 -8.78 3.47
CA VAL A 70 -12.64 -8.26 4.70
C VAL A 70 -11.69 -9.30 5.26
N PHE A 71 -10.43 -8.91 5.47
CA PHE A 71 -9.41 -9.72 6.13
C PHE A 71 -9.01 -9.06 7.44
N ARG A 72 -9.04 -9.83 8.53
CA ARG A 72 -8.52 -9.39 9.82
C ARG A 72 -7.01 -9.66 9.85
N VAL A 73 -6.21 -8.61 9.73
CA VAL A 73 -4.77 -8.68 9.42
C VAL A 73 -3.92 -7.97 10.48
N ASP A 74 -2.70 -8.44 10.66
CA ASP A 74 -1.60 -7.72 11.29
C ASP A 74 -0.92 -6.87 10.21
N PHE A 75 -0.76 -5.58 10.47
CA PHE A 75 -0.11 -4.65 9.54
C PHE A 75 1.36 -4.54 9.92
N ASN A 76 2.25 -4.71 8.95
CA ASN A 76 3.67 -4.49 9.12
C ASN A 76 4.17 -3.51 8.06
N ALA A 77 5.05 -2.61 8.45
CA ALA A 77 5.68 -1.69 7.51
C ALA A 77 7.11 -1.40 7.96
N HIS A 78 7.98 -1.19 6.98
CA HIS A 78 9.31 -0.65 7.18
C HIS A 78 9.62 0.24 5.98
N LEU A 79 9.62 1.56 6.21
CA LEU A 79 9.79 2.58 5.17
C LEU A 79 10.90 3.54 5.55
N ASP A 80 12.03 3.46 4.88
CA ASP A 80 13.13 4.41 5.01
C ASP A 80 12.75 5.75 4.40
N ILE A 81 13.13 6.84 5.08
CA ILE A 81 12.88 8.20 4.63
C ILE A 81 14.17 8.99 4.46
N ASP A 82 14.29 9.68 3.33
CA ASP A 82 15.41 10.55 3.01
C ASP A 82 14.93 11.96 2.69
N TYR A 83 15.53 12.97 3.31
CA TYR A 83 15.15 14.36 3.05
C TYR A 83 15.36 14.76 1.58
N ALA A 84 14.29 15.24 0.94
CA ALA A 84 14.34 15.74 -0.42
C ALA A 84 14.36 17.27 -0.48
N SER A 85 13.35 17.92 0.12
CA SER A 85 13.26 19.40 0.11
C SER A 85 12.27 19.95 1.14
N SER A 86 12.39 21.24 1.42
CA SER A 86 11.43 22.02 2.19
C SER A 86 11.10 23.28 1.40
N SER A 87 9.81 23.52 1.14
CA SER A 87 9.35 24.69 0.37
C SER A 87 8.43 25.56 1.23
N PRO A 88 8.67 26.88 1.35
CA PRO A 88 7.79 27.75 2.10
C PRO A 88 6.42 27.86 1.41
N ILE A 89 5.35 27.67 2.18
CA ILE A 89 3.96 27.78 1.69
C ILE A 89 3.24 29.04 2.21
N GLY A 90 3.97 29.89 2.94
CA GLY A 90 3.47 31.13 3.53
C GLY A 90 3.08 30.98 5.01
N GLY A 91 2.93 32.10 5.72
CA GLY A 91 2.53 32.09 7.13
C GLY A 91 3.55 31.48 8.10
N GLY A 92 4.82 31.38 7.70
CA GLY A 92 5.87 30.71 8.49
C GLY A 92 5.89 29.18 8.31
N LYS A 93 5.00 28.63 7.47
CA LYS A 93 4.89 27.20 7.22
C LYS A 93 5.69 26.74 6.01
N PHE A 94 6.10 25.48 6.07
CA PHE A 94 6.86 24.76 5.08
C PHE A 94 6.14 23.46 4.72
N LEU A 95 6.23 23.07 3.45
CA LEU A 95 5.95 21.72 3.00
C LEU A 95 7.28 20.98 2.92
N HIS A 96 7.49 20.03 3.82
CA HIS A 96 8.63 19.12 3.82
C HIS A 96 8.30 17.91 2.94
N THR A 97 9.28 17.48 2.15
CA THR A 97 9.18 16.36 1.23
C THR A 97 10.37 15.43 1.45
N TYR A 98 10.10 14.13 1.52
CA TYR A 98 11.09 13.08 1.71
C TYR A 98 10.89 12.01 0.63
N HIS A 99 11.97 11.39 0.19
CA HIS A 99 11.94 10.16 -0.59
C HIS A 99 11.66 8.98 0.33
N ILE A 100 10.97 7.97 -0.19
CA ILE A 100 10.57 6.78 0.55
C ILE A 100 10.94 5.52 -0.22
N GLU A 101 11.56 4.58 0.46
CA GLU A 101 11.81 3.23 -0.01
C GLU A 101 11.49 2.22 1.10
N GLY A 102 11.10 0.99 0.74
CA GLY A 102 10.82 -0.06 1.71
C GLY A 102 9.62 -0.92 1.36
N ASP A 103 8.98 -1.49 2.37
CA ASP A 103 7.89 -2.44 2.21
C ASP A 103 6.78 -2.28 3.27
N ALA A 104 5.61 -2.79 2.91
CA ALA A 104 4.47 -2.93 3.80
C ALA A 104 3.72 -4.22 3.49
N GLY A 105 3.14 -4.86 4.51
CA GLY A 105 2.44 -6.12 4.38
C GLY A 105 1.26 -6.25 5.31
N TRP A 106 0.31 -7.09 4.89
CA TRP A 106 -0.90 -7.41 5.64
C TRP A 106 -0.98 -8.92 5.83
N TYR A 107 -0.92 -9.36 7.08
CA TYR A 107 -0.73 -10.77 7.44
C TYR A 107 -1.92 -11.29 8.24
N THR A 108 -2.45 -12.46 7.87
CA THR A 108 -3.34 -13.21 8.76
C THR A 108 -2.51 -14.20 9.57
N ALA A 109 -3.13 -14.85 10.56
CA ALA A 109 -2.52 -15.99 11.25
C ALA A 109 -2.15 -17.16 10.31
N ALA A 110 -2.71 -17.20 9.10
CA ALA A 110 -2.41 -18.23 8.10
C ALA A 110 -1.25 -17.86 7.15
N GLY A 111 -0.80 -16.60 7.15
CA GLY A 111 0.22 -16.08 6.23
C GLY A 111 -0.15 -14.72 5.63
N PRO A 112 0.69 -14.21 4.69
CA PRO A 112 0.44 -12.94 4.02
C PRO A 112 -0.85 -12.97 3.20
N VAL A 113 -1.52 -11.83 3.12
CA VAL A 113 -2.68 -11.56 2.25
C VAL A 113 -2.24 -10.71 1.07
N LEU A 114 -1.49 -9.64 1.37
CA LEU A 114 -0.98 -8.68 0.42
C LEU A 114 0.38 -8.18 0.95
N GLU A 115 1.32 -7.96 0.04
CA GLU A 115 2.58 -7.28 0.31
C GLU A 115 2.80 -6.21 -0.74
N MET A 116 3.46 -5.12 -0.37
CA MET A 116 3.80 -3.97 -1.20
C MET A 116 5.28 -3.64 -1.00
N THR A 117 6.00 -3.40 -2.08
CA THR A 117 7.32 -2.77 -2.05
C THR A 117 7.27 -1.43 -2.78
N VAL A 118 8.00 -0.45 -2.27
CA VAL A 118 8.15 0.88 -2.87
C VAL A 118 9.62 1.25 -3.01
N ASP A 119 9.99 1.80 -4.17
CA ASP A 119 11.27 2.45 -4.44
C ASP A 119 11.00 3.83 -5.07
N GLY A 120 11.34 4.91 -4.36
CA GLY A 120 11.14 6.29 -4.84
C GLY A 120 9.75 6.87 -4.61
N GLY A 121 9.04 6.40 -3.57
CA GLY A 121 7.83 7.05 -3.06
C GLY A 121 8.12 8.44 -2.46
N LEU A 122 7.08 9.15 -2.05
CA LEU A 122 7.20 10.46 -1.40
C LEU A 122 6.42 10.51 -0.10
N LEU A 123 7.05 11.03 0.95
CA LEU A 123 6.36 11.54 2.14
C LEU A 123 6.29 13.05 2.05
N THR A 124 5.11 13.60 2.32
CA THR A 124 4.88 15.04 2.43
C THR A 124 4.23 15.38 3.76
N ILE A 125 4.74 16.42 4.40
CA ILE A 125 4.25 16.86 5.70
C ILE A 125 4.44 18.37 5.85
N VAL A 126 3.42 19.02 6.40
CA VAL A 126 3.47 20.46 6.68
C VAL A 126 4.06 20.67 8.06
N GLY A 127 4.77 21.78 8.26
CA GLY A 127 5.25 22.20 9.57
C GLY A 127 5.86 23.59 9.54
N ASP A 128 6.55 23.98 10.60
CA ASP A 128 7.43 25.16 10.59
C ASP A 128 8.80 24.79 9.99
N GLU A 129 9.72 25.76 9.85
CA GLU A 129 11.01 25.55 9.17
C GLU A 129 11.81 24.34 9.67
N PHE A 130 11.71 23.99 10.95
CA PHE A 130 12.45 22.90 11.60
C PHE A 130 11.56 22.00 12.46
N SER A 131 10.32 21.75 12.02
CA SER A 131 9.39 20.85 12.73
C SER A 131 8.35 20.31 11.78
N TRP A 132 7.81 19.13 12.03
CA TRP A 132 6.56 18.68 11.43
C TRP A 132 5.36 19.08 12.31
N ASP A 133 4.22 19.39 11.69
CA ASP A 133 2.92 19.45 12.36
C ASP A 133 2.32 18.03 12.50
N THR A 134 1.00 17.91 12.68
CA THR A 134 0.33 16.67 13.11
C THR A 134 -0.21 15.79 11.98
N ALA A 135 0.01 16.14 10.70
CA ALA A 135 -0.59 15.43 9.57
C ALA A 135 0.28 15.48 8.31
N GLY A 136 0.26 14.38 7.56
CA GLY A 136 1.02 14.22 6.32
C GLY A 136 0.47 13.10 5.45
N SER A 137 1.17 12.79 4.37
CA SER A 137 0.83 11.68 3.49
C SER A 137 2.07 11.08 2.86
N ILE A 138 2.09 9.75 2.77
CA ILE A 138 3.06 8.97 2.01
C ILE A 138 2.34 8.44 0.78
N PHE A 139 2.90 8.60 -0.41
CA PHE A 139 2.26 8.10 -1.62
C PHE A 139 3.28 7.80 -2.72
N GLY A 140 2.87 6.98 -3.68
CA GLY A 140 3.67 6.62 -4.84
C GLY A 140 2.82 6.03 -5.95
N ALA A 141 3.34 6.07 -7.16
CA ALA A 141 2.74 5.42 -8.31
C ALA A 141 3.80 5.04 -9.35
N ASP A 142 3.52 4.01 -10.13
CA ASP A 142 4.43 3.44 -11.15
C ASP A 142 4.94 4.44 -12.20
N THR A 143 4.31 5.59 -12.33
CA THR A 143 4.76 6.61 -13.28
C THR A 143 6.04 7.33 -12.84
N TRP A 144 6.42 7.26 -11.56
CA TRP A 144 7.67 7.85 -11.06
C TRP A 144 8.36 7.04 -9.94
N ALA A 145 7.65 6.15 -9.26
CA ALA A 145 8.17 5.24 -8.23
C ALA A 145 8.09 3.80 -8.74
N GLY A 146 8.89 2.89 -8.21
CA GLY A 146 8.67 1.44 -8.36
C GLY A 146 7.70 0.96 -7.30
N VAL A 147 6.42 0.78 -7.64
CA VAL A 147 5.41 0.24 -6.72
C VAL A 147 5.04 -1.16 -7.17
N GLN A 148 5.24 -2.17 -6.34
CA GLN A 148 4.91 -3.55 -6.70
C GLN A 148 4.10 -4.18 -5.58
N TYR A 149 2.96 -4.76 -5.94
CA TYR A 149 2.19 -5.60 -5.02
C TYR A 149 2.39 -7.08 -5.32
N THR A 150 2.32 -7.91 -4.29
CA THR A 150 2.16 -9.36 -4.38
C THR A 150 0.92 -9.76 -3.61
N SER A 151 -0.07 -10.33 -4.31
CA SER A 151 -1.27 -10.89 -3.70
C SER A 151 -1.04 -12.37 -3.38
N TYR A 152 -1.51 -12.79 -2.22
CA TYR A 152 -1.55 -14.19 -1.79
C TYR A 152 -2.98 -14.74 -1.74
N VAL A 153 -3.94 -13.96 -2.25
CA VAL A 153 -5.35 -14.31 -2.34
C VAL A 153 -5.75 -14.50 -3.80
N ASP A 154 -6.39 -15.63 -4.09
CA ASP A 154 -7.05 -15.89 -5.37
C ASP A 154 -8.56 -15.65 -5.22
N ALA A 155 -9.01 -14.47 -5.65
CA ALA A 155 -10.42 -14.08 -5.64
C ALA A 155 -10.78 -13.39 -6.97
N PRO A 156 -10.92 -14.17 -8.07
CA PRO A 156 -11.06 -13.63 -9.42
C PRO A 156 -12.26 -12.69 -9.61
N ASP A 157 -13.34 -12.92 -8.86
CA ASP A 157 -14.54 -12.06 -8.89
C ASP A 157 -14.23 -10.62 -8.43
N TYR A 158 -13.18 -10.44 -7.62
CA TYR A 158 -12.66 -9.17 -7.12
C TYR A 158 -11.47 -8.64 -7.92
N GLY A 159 -11.13 -9.28 -9.04
CA GLY A 159 -9.93 -8.93 -9.83
C GLY A 159 -8.60 -9.31 -9.16
N MET A 160 -8.66 -10.12 -8.10
CA MET A 160 -7.49 -10.60 -7.36
C MET A 160 -7.04 -11.96 -7.88
N TYR A 161 -5.76 -12.10 -8.14
CA TYR A 161 -5.11 -13.37 -8.46
C TYR A 161 -3.84 -13.48 -7.64
N GLU A 162 -3.48 -14.69 -7.24
CA GLU A 162 -2.22 -14.95 -6.55
C GLU A 162 -1.02 -14.60 -7.45
N GLY A 163 -0.07 -13.84 -6.91
CA GLY A 163 1.15 -13.42 -7.57
C GLY A 163 1.33 -11.91 -7.64
N MET A 164 2.31 -11.49 -8.44
CA MET A 164 2.67 -10.08 -8.61
C MET A 164 1.61 -9.32 -9.40
N SER A 165 1.36 -8.07 -9.00
CA SER A 165 0.55 -7.12 -9.78
C SER A 165 1.20 -6.79 -11.12
N VAL A 166 0.37 -6.34 -12.06
CA VAL A 166 0.74 -5.86 -13.39
C VAL A 166 -0.05 -4.59 -13.73
N GLY A 167 0.57 -3.67 -14.47
CA GLY A 167 -0.10 -2.45 -14.95
C GLY A 167 0.31 -1.23 -14.13
N PRO A 168 -0.55 -0.21 -13.97
CA PRO A 168 -0.32 0.85 -13.01
C PRO A 168 -0.64 0.37 -11.59
N GLN A 169 0.27 0.61 -10.66
CA GLN A 169 0.12 0.48 -9.23
C GLN A 169 0.23 1.87 -8.61
N ASP A 170 -0.54 2.10 -7.56
CA ASP A 170 -0.40 3.25 -6.70
C ASP A 170 -0.70 2.89 -5.24
N PHE A 171 -0.28 3.78 -4.36
CA PHE A 171 -0.59 3.71 -2.95
C PHE A 171 -0.61 5.09 -2.32
N SER A 172 -1.32 5.20 -1.21
CA SER A 172 -1.35 6.36 -0.34
C SER A 172 -1.60 5.93 1.10
N PHE A 173 -0.71 6.33 1.99
CA PHE A 173 -0.94 6.41 3.41
C PHE A 173 -1.26 7.87 3.78
N SER A 174 -2.30 8.07 4.58
CA SER A 174 -2.59 9.36 5.23
C SER A 174 -2.21 9.27 6.69
N LEU A 175 -1.38 10.20 7.16
CA LEU A 175 -0.87 10.26 8.52
C LEU A 175 -1.65 11.33 9.28
N THR A 176 -2.14 10.97 10.46
CA THR A 176 -2.86 11.87 11.37
C THR A 176 -2.41 11.67 12.81
N ALA A 177 -2.71 12.65 13.68
CA ALA A 177 -2.29 12.66 15.07
C ALA A 177 -0.78 12.44 15.27
N LEU A 178 0.05 12.95 14.33
CA LEU A 178 1.50 12.83 14.44
C LEU A 178 2.00 13.57 15.70
N ASN A 179 2.81 12.90 16.51
CA ASN A 179 3.35 13.44 17.76
C ASN A 179 4.65 12.74 18.18
N ALA A 180 5.31 13.32 19.18
CA ALA A 180 6.50 12.75 19.83
C ALA A 180 6.24 12.22 21.26
N SER A 181 4.98 12.13 21.70
CA SER A 181 4.63 11.70 23.07
C SER A 181 4.45 10.21 23.26
N GLY A 182 3.98 9.52 22.21
CA GLY A 182 3.57 8.12 22.25
C GLY A 182 2.38 7.83 23.18
N THR A 183 1.82 8.84 23.85
CA THR A 183 0.80 8.65 24.88
C THR A 183 -0.57 8.42 24.27
N ILE A 184 -1.26 7.37 24.72
CA ILE A 184 -2.63 7.02 24.35
C ILE A 184 -3.53 7.09 25.60
N PRO A 185 -4.69 7.78 25.56
CA PRO A 185 -5.22 8.58 24.46
C PRO A 185 -4.32 9.77 24.11
N TYR A 186 -4.42 10.25 22.87
CA TYR A 186 -3.53 11.28 22.32
C TYR A 186 -3.31 12.48 23.23
N ASP A 187 -2.04 12.73 23.57
CA ASP A 187 -1.62 13.90 24.32
C ASP A 187 -1.27 15.07 23.38
N TRP A 188 -2.11 16.11 23.43
CA TRP A 188 -1.93 17.35 22.68
C TRP A 188 -0.80 18.25 23.22
N SER A 189 -0.07 17.82 24.25
CA SER A 189 1.05 18.60 24.80
C SER A 189 2.30 18.61 23.92
N MET A 190 2.47 17.60 23.07
CA MET A 190 3.63 17.46 22.16
C MET A 190 3.19 17.12 20.72
N PRO A 191 2.43 18.00 20.05
CA PRO A 191 2.01 17.80 18.68
C PRO A 191 3.20 17.90 17.72
N GLY A 192 3.22 17.06 16.69
CA GLY A 192 4.28 17.06 15.70
C GLY A 192 5.61 16.53 16.23
N THR A 193 6.70 16.95 15.60
CA THR A 193 8.07 16.61 16.02
C THR A 193 9.06 17.68 15.57
N ALA A 194 10.15 17.85 16.30
CA ALA A 194 11.23 18.74 15.90
C ALA A 194 12.12 18.06 14.85
N LEU A 195 12.71 18.85 13.95
CA LEU A 195 13.66 18.37 12.94
C LEU A 195 15.08 18.82 13.28
N ASP A 196 16.04 17.97 12.96
CA ASP A 196 17.45 18.34 12.98
C ASP A 196 17.72 19.37 11.86
N PRO A 197 18.26 20.58 12.15
CA PRO A 197 18.45 21.61 11.12
C PRO A 197 19.47 21.27 10.03
N GLN A 198 20.28 20.22 10.20
CA GLN A 198 21.28 19.77 9.23
C GLN A 198 20.74 18.65 8.33
N THR A 199 20.06 17.66 8.92
CA THR A 199 19.54 16.51 8.16
C THR A 199 18.09 16.67 7.73
N MET A 200 17.34 17.57 8.38
CA MET A 200 15.90 17.75 8.24
C MET A 200 15.08 16.50 8.55
N LEU A 201 15.65 15.55 9.30
CA LEU A 201 14.96 14.36 9.81
C LEU A 201 14.47 14.62 11.25
N PRO A 202 13.41 13.91 11.73
CA PRO A 202 12.98 14.03 13.11
C PRO A 202 14.08 13.66 14.10
N VAL A 203 14.13 14.38 15.23
CA VAL A 203 15.12 14.13 16.30
C VAL A 203 14.60 13.19 17.39
N ASP A 204 13.28 13.07 17.49
CA ASP A 204 12.58 12.23 18.45
C ASP A 204 11.84 11.12 17.70
N GLU A 205 11.53 10.03 18.42
CA GLU A 205 10.60 9.01 17.95
C GLU A 205 9.23 9.66 17.66
N ILE A 206 8.61 9.28 16.56
CA ILE A 206 7.28 9.77 16.19
C ILE A 206 6.23 8.66 16.27
N TYR A 207 4.99 9.09 16.46
CA TYR A 207 3.83 8.24 16.55
C TYR A 207 2.73 8.84 15.68
N ALA A 208 2.07 8.03 14.86
CA ALA A 208 0.97 8.49 14.01
C ALA A 208 -0.11 7.43 13.81
N GLU A 209 -1.32 7.90 13.57
CA GLU A 209 -2.42 7.12 13.02
C GLU A 209 -2.36 7.13 11.50
N VAL A 210 -2.55 5.96 10.88
CA VAL A 210 -2.36 5.79 9.44
C VAL A 210 -3.52 5.06 8.80
N SER A 211 -4.15 5.70 7.81
CA SER A 211 -5.05 5.01 6.88
C SER A 211 -4.37 4.75 5.56
N PHE A 212 -4.67 3.62 4.92
CA PHE A 212 -4.10 3.22 3.65
C PHE A 212 -5.16 3.09 2.57
N SER A 213 -4.79 3.47 1.35
CA SER A 213 -5.48 3.12 0.12
C SER A 213 -4.44 2.74 -0.92
N GLY A 214 -4.72 1.69 -1.69
CA GLY A 214 -3.87 1.28 -2.80
C GLY A 214 -4.69 0.71 -3.93
N SER A 215 -4.12 0.72 -5.14
CA SER A 215 -4.71 0.03 -6.27
C SER A 215 -3.66 -0.73 -7.06
N ALA A 216 -4.05 -1.91 -7.50
CA ALA A 216 -3.22 -2.74 -8.35
C ALA A 216 -4.09 -3.64 -9.22
N ARG A 217 -3.53 -4.16 -10.30
CA ARG A 217 -4.21 -5.14 -11.15
C ARG A 217 -3.45 -6.44 -11.13
N PHE A 218 -4.17 -7.54 -11.04
CA PHE A 218 -3.59 -8.89 -11.09
C PHE A 218 -4.07 -9.60 -12.36
N ILE A 219 -3.25 -10.50 -12.87
CA ILE A 219 -3.64 -11.38 -13.98
C ILE A 219 -3.43 -12.83 -13.56
N PRO A 220 -4.24 -13.77 -14.08
CA PRO A 220 -4.03 -15.18 -13.85
C PRO A 220 -2.58 -15.59 -14.17
N ALA A 221 -1.99 -16.42 -13.31
CA ALA A 221 -0.62 -16.89 -13.48
C ALA A 221 -0.39 -17.40 -14.93
N PRO A 222 0.77 -17.12 -15.56
CA PRO A 222 1.04 -17.42 -16.97
C PRO A 222 0.77 -18.88 -17.39
N GLY A 223 0.80 -19.83 -16.45
CA GLY A 223 0.44 -21.23 -16.67
C GLY A 223 -0.98 -21.41 -17.21
N SER A 224 -1.94 -20.58 -16.77
CA SER A 224 -3.31 -20.60 -17.28
C SER A 224 -3.38 -20.15 -18.76
N MET A 225 -2.61 -19.11 -19.13
CA MET A 225 -2.46 -18.64 -20.50
C MET A 225 -1.75 -19.67 -21.39
N ALA A 226 -0.74 -20.35 -20.85
CA ALA A 226 -0.05 -21.44 -21.54
C ALA A 226 -1.00 -22.62 -21.81
N LEU A 227 -1.86 -22.98 -20.86
CA LEU A 227 -2.88 -24.02 -21.04
C LEU A 227 -3.94 -23.63 -22.08
N LEU A 228 -4.38 -22.38 -22.09
CA LEU A 228 -5.27 -21.86 -23.14
C LEU A 228 -4.58 -21.90 -24.52
N GLY A 229 -3.32 -21.50 -24.60
CA GLY A 229 -2.52 -21.58 -25.81
C GLY A 229 -2.34 -23.02 -26.32
N LEU A 230 -2.00 -23.95 -25.44
CA LEU A 230 -1.88 -25.38 -25.76
C LEU A 230 -3.21 -25.99 -26.19
N GLY A 231 -4.31 -25.68 -25.48
CA GLY A 231 -5.66 -26.11 -25.84
C GLY A 231 -6.09 -25.59 -27.21
N GLY A 232 -5.77 -24.33 -27.53
CA GLY A 232 -5.97 -23.73 -28.84
C GLY A 232 -5.17 -24.45 -29.94
N MET A 233 -3.89 -24.72 -29.71
CA MET A 233 -3.03 -25.45 -30.66
C MET A 233 -3.51 -26.89 -30.90
N LEU A 234 -3.90 -27.61 -29.85
CA LEU A 234 -4.45 -28.96 -29.97
C LEU A 234 -5.77 -28.99 -30.75
N SER A 235 -6.64 -28.00 -30.53
CA SER A 235 -7.90 -27.84 -31.25
C SER A 235 -7.68 -27.49 -32.74
N ALA A 236 -6.70 -26.64 -33.05
CA ALA A 236 -6.34 -26.30 -34.42
C ALA A 236 -5.71 -27.49 -35.17
N ARG A 237 -4.88 -28.29 -34.50
CA ARG A 237 -4.25 -29.48 -35.09
C ARG A 237 -5.28 -30.56 -35.44
N ARG A 238 -6.36 -30.70 -34.67
CA ARG A 238 -7.42 -31.68 -34.93
C ARG A 238 -8.31 -31.33 -36.13
N ARG A 239 -8.21 -30.09 -36.66
CA ARG A 239 -8.95 -29.63 -37.85
C ARG A 239 -8.17 -29.81 -39.17
N ARG A 240 -6.90 -30.21 -39.12
CA ARG A 240 -6.11 -30.61 -40.30
C ARG A 240 -6.17 -32.11 -40.46
#